data_AF-A0A528N295-F1
#
_entry.id   AF-A0A528N295-F1
#
_cell.length_a   1.000
_cell.length_b   1.000
_cell.length_c   1.000
_cell.angle_alpha   90.00
_cell.angle_beta   90.00
_cell.angle_gamma   90.00
#
_symmetry.space_group_name_H-M   'P 1'
#
loop_
_entity.id
_entity.type
_entity.pdbx_description
1 polymer ?
#
loop_
_entity_poly.entity_id
_entity_poly.type
_entity_poly.pdbx_seq_one_letter_code
_entity_poly.pdbx_strand_id
1 'polypeptide(L)' 'MTALGASIIVPEAIAAMSEIASQWVEMDDLQRAASTVVARLTGGEAGFITACCASGITMAIAGTMT' A
#
# COMPACT_ATOMS: atom_id res chain seq x y z
N MET A 1 -5.48 14.04 15.37
CA MET A 1 -4.20 13.35 15.05
C MET A 1 -3.45 14.01 13.89
N THR A 2 -4.10 14.53 12.85
CA THR A 2 -3.39 15.17 11.71
C THR A 2 -2.39 16.26 12.12
N ALA A 3 -2.71 17.06 13.16
CA ALA A 3 -1.81 18.07 13.70
C ALA A 3 -0.56 17.49 14.41
N LEU A 4 -0.62 16.23 14.87
CA LEU A 4 0.50 15.51 15.51
C LEU A 4 1.32 14.69 14.50
N GLY A 5 0.76 14.35 13.33
CA GLY A 5 1.40 13.55 12.29
C GLY A 5 0.75 12.18 12.07
N ALA A 6 1.52 11.27 11.47
CA ALA A 6 1.10 9.90 11.20
C ALA A 6 1.00 9.05 12.48
N SER A 7 0.27 7.94 12.42
CA SER A 7 0.22 6.96 13.49
C SER A 7 1.60 6.35 13.76
N ILE A 8 1.79 5.85 14.99
CA ILE A 8 3.02 5.14 15.39
C ILE A 8 3.15 3.86 14.54
N ILE A 9 4.35 3.65 13.98
CA ILE A 9 4.68 2.46 13.19
C ILE A 9 5.13 1.35 14.15
N VAL A 10 4.59 0.14 13.97
CA VAL A 10 4.96 -1.03 14.78
C VAL A 10 6.41 -1.48 14.47
N PRO A 11 7.14 -2.05 15.45
CA PRO A 11 8.55 -2.43 15.26
C PRO A 11 8.82 -3.33 14.04
N GLU A 12 7.90 -4.25 13.76
CA GLU A 12 8.00 -5.20 12.64
C GLU A 12 7.98 -4.48 11.29
N ALA A 13 7.17 -3.42 11.15
CA ALA A 13 7.11 -2.63 9.93
C ALA A 13 8.35 -1.77 9.74
N ILE A 14 8.91 -1.22 10.83
CA ILE A 14 10.18 -0.47 10.79
C ILE A 14 11.31 -1.39 10.31
N ALA A 15 11.40 -2.62 10.83
CA ALA A 15 12.40 -3.59 10.42
C ALA A 15 12.27 -3.93 8.92
N ALA A 16 11.06 -4.27 8.45
CA ALA A 16 10.82 -4.58 7.04
C ALA A 16 11.17 -3.42 6.09
N MET A 17 10.83 -2.18 6.48
CA MET A 17 11.20 -0.98 5.72
C MET A 17 12.71 -0.79 5.65
N SER A 18 13.44 -1.03 6.75
CA SER A 18 14.90 -0.94 6.76
C SER A 18 15.56 -2.03 5.91
N GLU A 19 15.03 -3.25 5.93
CA GLU A 19 15.55 -4.38 5.15
C GLU A 19 15.40 -4.12 3.64
N ILE A 20 14.24 -3.66 3.19
CA ILE A 20 13.96 -3.47 1.77
C ILE A 20 14.64 -2.21 1.17
N ALA A 21 15.02 -1.23 1.99
CA ALA A 21 15.53 0.07 1.52
C ALA A 21 16.79 0.01 0.65
N SER A 22 17.57 -1.07 0.73
CA SER A 22 18.80 -1.27 -0.03
C SER A 22 18.63 -2.18 -1.25
N GLN A 23 17.41 -2.65 -1.51
CA GLN A 23 17.12 -3.66 -2.52
C GLN A 23 16.38 -3.06 -3.71
N TRP A 24 16.50 -3.71 -4.86
CA TRP A 24 15.64 -3.47 -6.01
C TRP A 24 14.49 -4.48 -5.99
N VAL A 25 13.29 -4.01 -6.33
CA VAL A 25 12.09 -4.85 -6.45
C VAL A 25 11.44 -4.60 -7.80
N GLU A 26 10.90 -5.66 -8.38
CA GLU A 26 9.94 -5.53 -9.47
C GLU A 26 8.61 -5.04 -8.85
N MET A 27 8.07 -3.93 -9.36
CA MET A 27 6.99 -3.21 -8.69
C MET A 27 5.64 -3.90 -8.91
N ASP A 28 5.44 -4.56 -10.05
CA ASP A 28 4.22 -5.31 -10.32
C ASP A 28 4.12 -6.53 -9.39
N ASP A 29 5.25 -7.20 -9.12
CA ASP A 29 5.33 -8.31 -8.17
C ASP A 29 5.08 -7.84 -6.73
N LEU A 30 5.68 -6.71 -6.32
CA LEU A 30 5.41 -6.12 -5.01
C LEU A 30 3.91 -5.77 -4.87
N GLN A 31 3.30 -5.22 -5.92
CA GLN A 31 1.88 -4.87 -5.90
C GLN A 31 0.98 -6.11 -5.87
N ARG A 32 1.33 -7.21 -6.56
CA ARG A 32 0.60 -8.50 -6.46
C ARG A 32 0.67 -9.07 -5.05
N ALA A 33 1.84 -9.03 -4.42
CA ALA A 33 2.01 -9.48 -3.04
C ALA A 33 1.16 -8.64 -2.07
N ALA A 34 1.17 -7.31 -2.23
CA ALA A 34 0.33 -6.40 -1.45
C ALA A 34 -1.17 -6.68 -1.66
N SER A 35 -1.61 -6.87 -2.90
CA SER A 35 -2.99 -7.18 -3.26
C SER A 35 -3.51 -8.42 -2.53
N THR A 36 -2.70 -9.48 -2.47
CA THR A 36 -3.04 -10.73 -1.75
C THR A 36 -3.32 -10.48 -0.27
N VAL A 37 -2.50 -9.64 0.38
CA VAL A 37 -2.67 -9.30 1.80
C VAL A 37 -3.92 -8.46 2.01
N VAL A 38 -4.14 -7.45 1.16
CA VAL A 38 -5.31 -6.57 1.26
C VAL A 38 -6.60 -7.37 1.05
N ALA A 39 -6.68 -8.18 -0.01
CA ALA A 39 -7.83 -9.03 -0.31
C ALA A 39 -8.19 -9.94 0.88
N ARG A 40 -7.18 -10.58 1.49
CA ARG A 40 -7.36 -11.42 2.68
C ARG A 40 -7.90 -10.64 3.89
N LEU A 41 -7.45 -9.40 4.09
CA LEU A 41 -7.85 -8.60 5.26
C LEU A 41 -9.19 -7.90 5.08
N THR A 42 -9.56 -7.54 3.85
CA THR A 42 -10.79 -6.76 3.56
C THR A 42 -11.94 -7.63 3.04
N GLY A 43 -11.67 -8.84 2.58
CA GLY A 43 -12.64 -9.68 1.88
C GLY A 43 -12.92 -9.25 0.44
N GLY A 44 -12.21 -8.25 -0.09
CA GLY A 44 -12.29 -7.85 -1.49
C GLY A 44 -11.59 -8.85 -2.42
N GLU A 45 -11.94 -8.81 -3.70
CA GLU A 45 -11.35 -9.70 -4.74
C GLU A 45 -9.89 -9.36 -5.05
N ALA A 46 -9.50 -8.09 -4.86
CA ALA A 46 -8.14 -7.59 -5.03
C ALA A 46 -7.91 -6.33 -4.19
N GLY A 47 -6.65 -5.97 -3.98
CA GLY A 47 -6.25 -4.70 -3.38
C GLY A 47 -5.24 -3.94 -4.23
N PHE A 48 -5.19 -2.62 -4.05
CA PHE A 48 -4.25 -1.74 -4.74
C PHE A 48 -3.69 -0.71 -3.77
N ILE A 49 -2.36 -0.68 -3.62
CA ILE A 49 -1.65 0.29 -2.77
C ILE A 49 -1.14 1.44 -3.63
N THR A 50 -1.37 2.66 -3.16
CA THR A 50 -0.87 3.90 -3.78
C THR A 50 -0.17 4.77 -2.73
N ALA A 51 0.33 5.92 -3.14
CA ALA A 51 1.05 6.84 -2.26
C ALA A 51 0.20 7.37 -1.08
N CYS A 52 -1.11 7.54 -1.26
CA CYS A 52 -2.00 8.07 -0.22
C CYS A 52 -3.50 7.88 -0.59
N CYS A 53 -4.40 8.21 0.34
CA CYS A 53 -5.86 8.11 0.10
C CYS A 53 -6.33 8.94 -1.11
N ALA A 54 -5.82 10.17 -1.27
CA ALA A 54 -6.20 11.02 -2.41
C ALA A 54 -5.80 10.36 -3.75
N SER A 55 -4.60 9.79 -3.84
CA SER A 55 -4.15 9.03 -5.00
C SER A 55 -5.02 7.79 -5.25
N GLY A 56 -5.42 7.07 -4.18
CA GLY A 56 -6.35 5.95 -4.29
C GLY A 56 -7.69 6.35 -4.91
N ILE A 57 -8.28 7.46 -4.48
CA ILE A 57 -9.52 8.00 -5.05
C ILE A 57 -9.32 8.36 -6.53
N THR A 58 -8.23 9.06 -6.86
CA THR A 58 -7.91 9.42 -8.24
C THR A 58 -7.81 8.19 -9.14
N MET A 59 -7.07 7.16 -8.70
CA MET A 59 -6.89 5.93 -9.48
C MET A 59 -8.20 5.15 -9.64
N ALA A 60 -9.04 5.10 -8.60
CA ALA A 60 -10.34 4.45 -8.68
C ALA A 60 -11.26 5.12 -9.71
N ILE A 61 -11.31 6.46 -9.73
CA ILE A 61 -12.10 7.20 -10.72
C ILE A 61 -11.53 6.96 -12.13
N ALA A 62 -10.21 7.12 -12.31
CA ALA A 62 -9.57 6.90 -13.61
C ALA A 62 -9.85 5.50 -14.17
N GLY A 63 -9.85 4.46 -13.34
CA GLY A 63 -10.18 3.09 -13.73
C GLY A 63 -11.63 2.86 -14.18
N THR A 64 -12.56 3.81 -13.90
CA THR A 64 -13.96 3.75 -14.34
C THR A 64 -14.23 4.55 -15.62
N MET A 65 -13.25 5.30 -16.13
CA MET A 65 -13.39 6.15 -17.31
C MET A 65 -13.09 5.43 -18.63
N THR A 66 -12.64 4.18 -18.55
CA THR A 66 -12.35 3.29 -19.68
C THR A 66 -13.52 2.37 -19.98
#